data_AF-A0A8J6Q9J9-F1
#
_entry.id   AF-A0A8J6Q9J9-F1
#
_cell.length_a   1.000
_cell.length_b   1.000
_cell.length_c   1.000
_cell.angle_alpha   90.00
_cell.angle_beta   90.00
_cell.angle_gamma   90.00
#
_symmetry.space_group_name_H-M   'P 1'
#
loop_
_entity.id
_entity.type
_entity.pdbx_description
1 polymer ?
#
loop_
_entity_poly.entity_id
_entity_poly.type
_entity_poly.pdbx_seq_one_letter_code
_entity_poly.pdbx_strand_id
1 'polypeptide(L)'
;MSNEQVTFDVLIEIPKGSRNKYEYDFTLHKIRFDRMLFSSMMYPGDYGFIPETLALDQDPLDVLVLGHQPTFPMVVMEVRPIGVFYMTDEKGPDEKVICVPVSDPIWSKKMDISDINPHRLKEIEHFFQVYKDLEKKKVDTGGWGNADDAVRIYEECVKRYEESDHKKKRTFTI
;
A
#
# COMPACT_ATOMS: atom_id res chain seq x y z
N MET A 1 -10.05 -16.94 -22.52
CA MET A 1 -10.05 -16.98 -21.05
C MET A 1 -10.29 -15.55 -20.62
N SER A 2 -11.38 -15.29 -19.92
CA SER A 2 -11.78 -13.92 -19.55
C SER A 2 -10.66 -13.27 -18.77
N ASN A 3 -10.09 -12.21 -19.33
CA ASN A 3 -9.05 -11.39 -18.73
C ASN A 3 -9.72 -10.49 -17.69
N GLU A 4 -10.30 -11.10 -16.66
CA GLU A 4 -10.96 -10.39 -15.58
C GLU A 4 -9.89 -9.61 -14.83
N GLN A 5 -9.96 -8.29 -14.92
CA GLN A 5 -8.98 -7.44 -14.28
C GLN A 5 -9.18 -7.53 -12.78
N VAL A 6 -8.17 -7.99 -12.04
CA VAL A 6 -8.19 -8.05 -10.58
C VAL A 6 -8.30 -6.62 -10.05
N THR A 7 -9.35 -6.36 -9.26
CA THR A 7 -9.56 -5.14 -8.51
C THR A 7 -9.92 -5.49 -7.07
N PHE A 8 -9.66 -4.57 -6.15
CA PHE A 8 -10.00 -4.73 -4.74
C PHE A 8 -10.13 -3.37 -4.06
N ASP A 9 -10.79 -3.38 -2.91
CA ASP A 9 -10.95 -2.20 -2.07
C ASP A 9 -9.73 -1.98 -1.18
N VAL A 10 -9.34 -0.71 -1.03
CA VAL A 10 -8.29 -0.25 -0.12
C VAL A 10 -8.88 0.76 0.85
N LEU A 11 -8.59 0.62 2.14
CA LEU A 11 -8.87 1.67 3.12
C LEU A 11 -7.67 2.63 3.16
N ILE A 12 -7.89 3.89 2.80
CA ILE A 12 -6.85 4.92 2.87
C ILE A 12 -6.65 5.38 4.31
N GLU A 13 -5.41 5.34 4.77
CA GLU A 13 -4.99 5.84 6.09
C GLU A 13 -4.34 7.22 5.97
N ILE A 14 -3.47 7.40 4.97
CA ILE A 14 -2.61 8.56 4.84
C ILE A 14 -2.79 9.18 3.45
N PRO A 15 -3.41 10.36 3.35
CA PRO A 15 -3.51 11.07 2.09
C PRO A 15 -2.14 11.50 1.56
N LYS A 16 -2.00 11.50 0.23
CA LYS A 16 -0.85 12.02 -0.48
C LYS A 16 -0.50 13.42 -0.02
N GLY A 17 0.80 13.66 0.20
CA GLY A 17 1.29 14.95 0.69
C GLY A 17 1.21 15.10 2.21
N SER A 18 0.67 14.13 2.95
CA SER A 18 0.73 14.14 4.40
C SER A 18 2.14 13.83 4.91
N ARG A 19 2.61 14.59 5.89
CA ARG A 19 3.77 14.27 6.74
C ARG A 19 3.36 13.52 8.02
N ASN A 20 2.08 13.53 8.36
CA ASN A 20 1.56 12.73 9.47
C ASN A 20 1.37 11.29 8.99
N LYS A 21 1.94 10.34 9.74
CA LYS A 21 1.61 8.93 9.62
C LYS A 21 0.39 8.64 10.49
N TYR A 22 -0.68 8.30 9.82
CA TYR A 22 -1.88 7.76 10.44
C TYR A 22 -1.89 6.25 10.28
N GLU A 23 -2.70 5.58 11.08
CA GLU A 23 -2.99 4.16 10.98
C GLU A 23 -4.41 3.89 11.46
N TYR A 24 -5.04 2.86 10.91
CA TYR A 24 -6.33 2.40 11.37
C TYR A 24 -6.17 1.57 12.65
N ASP A 25 -6.85 2.01 13.71
CA ASP A 25 -6.89 1.28 14.95
C ASP A 25 -8.00 0.21 14.91
N PHE A 26 -7.61 -1.05 14.75
CA PHE A 26 -8.53 -2.19 14.72
C PHE A 26 -9.31 -2.43 16.03
N THR A 27 -8.89 -1.84 17.15
CA THR A 27 -9.62 -1.94 18.43
C THR A 27 -10.66 -0.82 18.57
N LEU A 28 -10.31 0.40 18.16
CA LEU A 28 -11.19 1.57 18.27
C LEU A 28 -12.07 1.79 17.03
N HIS A 29 -11.77 1.13 15.92
CA HIS A 29 -12.37 1.34 14.60
C HIS A 29 -12.32 2.82 14.16
N LYS A 30 -11.16 3.44 14.33
CA LYS A 30 -10.91 4.85 14.04
C LYS A 30 -9.53 5.04 13.44
N ILE A 31 -9.38 6.11 12.67
CA ILE A 31 -8.06 6.59 12.30
C ILE A 31 -7.34 7.15 13.54
N ARG A 32 -6.10 6.72 13.74
CA ARG A 32 -5.23 7.14 14.83
C ARG A 32 -4.02 7.86 14.25
N PHE A 33 -3.61 8.95 14.91
CA PHE A 33 -2.31 9.54 14.67
C PHE A 33 -1.26 8.69 15.38
N ASP A 34 -0.43 8.00 14.60
CA ASP A 34 0.74 7.27 15.12
C ASP A 34 1.85 8.27 15.44
N ARG A 35 2.34 8.96 14.40
CA ARG A 35 3.41 9.95 14.53
C ARG A 35 3.49 10.90 13.35
N MET A 36 4.29 11.95 13.50
CA MET A 36 4.78 12.73 12.36
C MET A 36 6.06 12.07 11.84
N LEU A 37 6.26 12.03 10.51
CA LEU A 37 7.53 11.56 9.96
C LEU A 37 8.68 12.45 10.45
N PHE A 38 9.76 11.82 10.94
CA PHE A 38 10.88 12.55 11.56
C PHE A 38 11.64 13.34 10.49
N SER A 39 11.76 12.78 9.29
CA SER A 39 12.28 13.45 8.09
C SER A 39 11.27 14.46 7.52
N SER A 40 11.76 15.52 6.87
CA SER A 40 10.93 16.52 6.20
C SER A 40 10.40 16.02 4.85
N MET A 41 9.68 14.90 4.89
CA MET A 41 9.12 14.20 3.74
C MET A 41 7.61 14.05 3.88
N MET A 42 6.96 13.72 2.77
CA MET A 42 5.52 13.51 2.67
C MET A 42 5.25 12.28 1.83
N TYR A 43 4.15 11.57 2.11
CA TYR A 43 3.77 10.38 1.35
C TYR A 43 3.51 10.73 -0.13
N PRO A 44 4.12 9.99 -1.09
CA PRO A 44 4.07 10.31 -2.52
C PRO A 44 2.77 9.89 -3.24
N GLY A 45 1.90 9.16 -2.53
CA GLY A 45 0.59 8.69 -2.97
C GLY A 45 -0.34 8.55 -1.76
N ASP A 46 -1.61 8.26 -2.00
CA ASP A 46 -2.50 7.86 -0.92
C ASP A 46 -2.05 6.48 -0.43
N TYR A 47 -1.93 6.31 0.88
CA TYR A 47 -1.37 5.10 1.48
C TYR A 47 -2.40 4.48 2.43
N GLY A 48 -2.45 3.16 2.45
CA GLY A 48 -3.30 2.40 3.36
C GLY A 48 -3.09 0.92 3.15
N PHE A 49 -4.14 0.13 3.36
CA PHE A 49 -4.04 -1.33 3.29
C PHE A 49 -5.27 -1.97 2.62
N ILE A 50 -5.10 -3.23 2.20
CA ILE A 50 -6.18 -4.06 1.67
C ILE A 50 -6.83 -4.83 2.83
N PRO A 51 -8.14 -4.62 3.12
CA PRO A 51 -8.85 -5.43 4.10
C PRO A 51 -8.82 -6.91 3.74
N GLU A 52 -8.95 -7.78 4.74
CA GLU A 52 -8.99 -9.24 4.58
C GLU A 52 -7.76 -9.82 3.86
N THR A 53 -6.58 -9.23 4.10
CA THR A 53 -5.29 -9.75 3.68
C THR A 53 -4.35 -9.91 4.87
N LEU A 54 -3.33 -10.75 4.72
CA LEU A 54 -2.31 -10.98 5.75
C LEU A 54 -0.92 -11.08 5.09
N ALA A 55 -0.09 -10.07 5.29
CA ALA A 55 1.29 -10.03 4.82
C ALA A 55 2.23 -10.81 5.76
N LEU A 56 3.51 -10.86 5.41
CA LEU A 56 4.51 -11.65 6.17
C LEU A 56 4.89 -11.00 7.51
N ASP A 57 4.78 -9.68 7.62
CA ASP A 57 5.00 -8.90 8.84
C ASP A 57 3.85 -8.98 9.87
N GLN A 58 2.81 -9.77 9.55
CA GLN A 58 1.59 -10.00 10.34
C GLN A 58 0.58 -8.83 10.34
N ASP A 59 0.74 -7.86 9.44
CA ASP A 59 -0.21 -6.79 9.22
C ASP A 59 -0.98 -7.02 7.89
N PRO A 60 -2.08 -6.28 7.62
CA PRO A 60 -2.71 -6.28 6.30
C PRO A 60 -1.75 -5.78 5.21
N LEU A 61 -1.94 -6.23 3.97
CA LEU A 61 -1.06 -5.87 2.86
C LEU A 61 -1.16 -4.37 2.55
N ASP A 62 -0.01 -3.71 2.58
CA ASP A 62 0.12 -2.28 2.35
C ASP A 62 -0.01 -1.90 0.87
N VAL A 63 -0.61 -0.73 0.63
CA VAL A 63 -0.86 -0.20 -0.71
C VAL A 63 -0.49 1.28 -0.79
N LEU A 64 0.18 1.65 -1.88
CA LEU A 64 0.33 3.03 -2.32
C LEU A 64 -0.49 3.25 -3.59
N VAL A 65 -1.55 4.07 -3.48
CA VAL A 65 -2.43 4.42 -4.58
C VAL A 65 -1.96 5.71 -5.25
N LEU A 66 -1.68 5.63 -6.54
CA LEU A 66 -1.28 6.78 -7.35
C LEU A 66 -2.52 7.48 -7.92
N GLY A 67 -2.66 8.76 -7.56
CA GLY A 67 -3.76 9.62 -8.02
C GLY A 67 -3.34 11.08 -8.18
N HIS A 68 -4.21 11.87 -8.81
CA HIS A 68 -3.94 13.30 -9.03
C HIS A 68 -4.26 14.15 -7.80
N GLN A 69 -5.41 13.92 -7.16
CA GLN A 69 -5.81 14.62 -5.93
C GLN A 69 -5.69 13.69 -4.72
N PRO A 70 -5.24 14.18 -3.55
CA PRO A 70 -5.26 13.39 -2.33
C PRO A 70 -6.71 13.10 -1.90
N THR A 71 -6.93 11.96 -1.27
CA THR A 71 -8.19 11.65 -0.60
C THR A 71 -8.18 12.06 0.87
N PHE A 72 -9.01 11.42 1.69
CA PHE A 72 -9.11 11.62 3.13
C PHE A 72 -8.82 10.28 3.83
N PRO A 73 -8.34 10.29 5.09
CA PRO A 73 -8.30 9.07 5.87
C PRO A 73 -9.70 8.45 5.99
N MET A 74 -9.78 7.12 6.11
CA MET A 74 -11.01 6.32 6.16
C MET A 74 -11.79 6.23 4.85
N VAL A 75 -11.28 6.74 3.73
CA VAL A 75 -11.89 6.54 2.41
C VAL A 75 -11.62 5.11 1.96
N VAL A 76 -12.68 4.41 1.53
CA VAL A 76 -12.56 3.16 0.79
C VAL A 76 -12.51 3.48 -0.70
N MET A 77 -11.54 2.89 -1.40
CA MET A 77 -11.34 3.11 -2.82
C MET A 77 -11.13 1.78 -3.53
N GLU A 78 -11.92 1.51 -4.57
CA GLU A 78 -11.65 0.40 -5.48
C GLU A 78 -10.46 0.75 -6.38
N VAL A 79 -9.47 -0.12 -6.39
CA VAL A 79 -8.21 0.07 -7.12
C VAL A 79 -7.82 -1.16 -7.92
N ARG A 80 -6.91 -0.94 -8.87
CA ARG A 80 -6.23 -2.00 -9.62
C ARG A 80 -4.74 -1.98 -9.31
N PRO A 81 -4.12 -3.13 -8.99
CA PRO A 81 -2.67 -3.22 -8.87
C PRO A 81 -2.01 -3.07 -10.24
N ILE A 82 -0.91 -2.32 -10.28
CA ILE A 82 -0.09 -2.13 -11.49
C ILE A 82 1.38 -2.52 -11.27
N GLY A 83 1.78 -2.76 -10.02
CA GLY A 83 3.16 -3.09 -9.69
C GLY A 83 3.33 -3.32 -8.20
N VAL A 84 4.54 -3.71 -7.81
CA VAL A 84 4.91 -3.86 -6.40
C VAL A 84 6.29 -3.26 -6.17
N PHE A 85 6.46 -2.60 -5.04
CA PHE A 85 7.75 -2.15 -4.54
C PHE A 85 8.22 -3.13 -3.46
N TYR A 86 9.33 -3.80 -3.72
CA TYR A 86 9.93 -4.74 -2.78
C TYR A 86 10.74 -3.97 -1.74
N MET A 87 10.38 -4.14 -0.48
CA MET A 87 11.03 -3.51 0.65
C MET A 87 11.17 -4.53 1.78
N THR A 88 12.22 -4.39 2.57
CA THR A 88 12.40 -5.14 3.82
C THR A 88 12.78 -4.14 4.90
N ASP A 89 12.12 -4.23 6.05
CA ASP A 89 12.49 -3.47 7.24
C ASP A 89 12.88 -4.42 8.39
N GLU A 90 13.08 -3.85 9.58
CA GLU A 90 13.48 -4.60 10.77
C GLU A 90 12.48 -5.68 11.23
N LYS A 91 11.23 -5.67 10.74
CA LYS A 91 10.23 -6.72 11.00
C LYS A 91 10.23 -7.83 9.94
N GLY A 92 10.85 -7.63 8.79
CA GLY A 92 10.88 -8.60 7.68
C GLY A 92 10.45 -7.99 6.34
N PRO A 93 10.03 -8.84 5.38
CA PRO A 93 9.48 -8.39 4.10
C PRO A 93 8.26 -7.48 4.32
N ASP A 94 8.26 -6.36 3.61
CA ASP A 94 7.31 -5.25 3.77
C ASP A 94 6.90 -4.69 2.39
N GLU A 95 6.43 -5.56 1.51
CA GLU A 95 6.07 -5.18 0.13
C GLU A 95 4.95 -4.14 0.09
N LYS A 96 5.09 -3.15 -0.80
CA LYS A 96 4.04 -2.15 -1.07
C LYS A 96 3.42 -2.41 -2.43
N VAL A 97 2.14 -2.76 -2.48
CA VAL A 97 1.44 -2.84 -3.76
C VAL A 97 1.22 -1.43 -4.31
N ILE A 98 1.53 -1.21 -5.57
CA ILE A 98 1.23 0.04 -6.27
C ILE A 98 -0.06 -0.11 -7.03
N CYS A 99 -0.99 0.78 -6.74
CA CYS A 99 -2.33 0.73 -7.29
C CYS A 99 -2.73 2.04 -7.99
N VAL A 100 -3.76 1.96 -8.81
CA VAL A 100 -4.44 3.12 -9.40
C VAL A 100 -5.96 3.01 -9.21
N PRO A 101 -6.67 4.13 -9.00
CA PRO A 101 -8.13 4.13 -8.88
C PRO A 101 -8.82 3.71 -10.18
N VAL A 102 -9.78 2.78 -10.08
CA VAL A 102 -10.50 2.27 -11.26
C VAL A 102 -11.46 3.30 -11.87
N SER A 103 -11.99 4.20 -11.04
CA SER A 103 -12.96 5.23 -11.44
C SER A 103 -12.32 6.56 -11.88
N ASP A 104 -10.99 6.70 -11.81
CA ASP A 104 -10.30 7.90 -12.28
C ASP A 104 -10.02 7.77 -13.79
N PRO A 105 -10.54 8.68 -14.65
CA PRO A 105 -10.45 8.54 -16.10
C PRO A 105 -9.03 8.68 -16.68
N ILE A 106 -8.08 9.21 -15.89
CA ILE A 106 -6.67 9.36 -16.26
C ILE A 106 -5.88 8.15 -15.78
N TRP A 107 -6.05 7.79 -14.51
CA TRP A 107 -5.26 6.75 -13.84
C TRP A 107 -5.72 5.32 -14.18
N SER A 108 -7.02 5.11 -14.42
CA SER A 108 -7.59 3.82 -14.85
C SER A 108 -7.07 3.28 -16.19
N LYS A 109 -6.26 4.05 -16.92
CA LYS A 109 -5.60 3.60 -18.15
C LYS A 109 -4.20 3.02 -17.92
N LYS A 110 -3.68 3.11 -16.71
CA LYS A 110 -2.37 2.56 -16.32
C LYS A 110 -2.55 1.10 -15.92
N MET A 111 -1.89 0.21 -16.65
CA MET A 111 -2.07 -1.24 -16.53
C MET A 111 -0.85 -1.89 -15.87
N ASP A 112 0.33 -1.29 -16.00
CA ASP A 112 1.58 -1.83 -15.47
C ASP A 112 2.49 -0.72 -14.92
N ILE A 113 3.45 -1.09 -14.07
CA ILE A 113 4.41 -0.16 -13.47
C ILE A 113 5.25 0.54 -14.54
N SER A 114 5.47 -0.12 -15.69
CA SER A 114 6.14 0.46 -16.86
C SER A 114 5.37 1.61 -17.51
N ASP A 115 4.07 1.79 -17.23
CA ASP A 115 3.29 2.93 -17.70
C ASP A 115 3.54 4.22 -16.89
N ILE A 116 4.30 4.12 -15.80
CA ILE A 116 4.61 5.22 -14.89
C ILE A 116 5.90 5.91 -15.33
N ASN A 117 5.95 7.23 -15.15
CA ASN A 117 7.18 7.99 -15.41
C ASN A 117 8.32 7.42 -14.54
N PRO A 118 9.46 7.02 -15.14
CA PRO A 118 10.57 6.44 -14.39
C PRO A 118 11.12 7.31 -13.26
N HIS A 119 11.02 8.64 -13.36
CA HIS A 119 11.42 9.53 -12.28
C HIS A 119 10.49 9.41 -11.07
N ARG A 120 9.19 9.21 -11.30
CA ARG A 120 8.22 9.02 -10.22
C ARG A 120 8.48 7.73 -9.44
N LEU A 121 8.94 6.67 -10.11
CA LEU A 121 9.38 5.44 -9.44
C LEU A 121 10.58 5.73 -8.53
N LYS A 122 11.56 6.51 -9.01
CA LYS A 122 12.72 6.92 -8.19
C LYS A 122 12.32 7.78 -6.99
N GLU A 123 11.33 8.66 -7.13
CA GLU A 123 10.82 9.46 -6.00
C GLU A 123 10.17 8.56 -4.92
N ILE A 124 9.39 7.57 -5.33
CA ILE A 124 8.75 6.62 -4.40
C ILE A 124 9.80 5.73 -3.71
N GLU A 125 10.74 5.19 -4.48
CA GLU A 125 11.84 4.38 -3.96
C GLU A 125 12.69 5.18 -2.96
N HIS A 126 13.06 6.42 -3.31
CA HIS A 126 13.81 7.28 -2.42
C HIS A 126 13.04 7.60 -1.14
N PHE A 127 11.73 7.85 -1.22
CA PHE A 127 10.89 8.06 -0.04
C PHE A 127 10.99 6.88 0.93
N PHE A 128 10.72 5.66 0.48
CA PHE A 128 10.75 4.49 1.36
C PHE A 128 12.15 4.14 1.85
N GLN A 129 13.18 4.43 1.06
CA GLN A 129 14.57 4.21 1.46
C GLN A 129 14.99 5.06 2.66
N VAL A 130 14.51 6.32 2.77
CA VAL A 130 15.08 7.29 3.73
C VAL A 130 14.08 7.88 4.73
N TYR A 131 12.77 7.65 4.59
CA TYR A 131 11.76 8.27 5.47
C TYR A 131 11.93 7.91 6.97
N LYS A 132 12.54 6.76 7.26
CA LYS A 132 12.82 6.25 8.61
C LYS A 132 14.25 6.55 9.10
N ASP A 133 15.10 7.24 8.33
CA ASP A 133 16.50 7.49 8.69
C ASP A 133 16.67 8.24 10.02
N LEU A 134 15.85 9.28 10.24
CA LEU A 134 15.89 10.05 11.49
C LEU A 134 15.24 9.30 12.67
N GLU A 135 14.53 8.20 12.41
CA GLU A 135 14.11 7.23 13.42
C GLU A 135 15.22 6.22 13.76
N LYS A 136 16.36 6.27 13.05
CA LYS A 136 17.51 5.34 13.15
C LYS A 136 17.15 3.89 12.81
N LYS A 137 16.17 3.70 11.93
CA LYS A 137 15.76 2.39 11.45
C LYS A 137 16.29 2.18 10.04
N LYS A 138 16.70 0.96 9.73
CA LYS A 138 17.20 0.61 8.40
C LYS A 138 16.09 0.03 7.56
N VAL A 139 16.11 0.41 6.28
CA VAL A 139 15.25 -0.12 5.24
C VAL A 139 16.15 -0.61 4.11
N ASP A 140 15.84 -1.77 3.55
CA ASP A 140 16.45 -2.27 2.32
C ASP A 140 15.41 -2.32 1.20
N THR A 141 15.82 -1.93 -0.01
CA THR A 141 14.93 -1.81 -1.17
C THR A 141 15.31 -2.85 -2.22
N GLY A 142 14.39 -3.78 -2.50
CA GLY A 142 14.55 -4.86 -3.48
C GLY A 142 14.18 -4.47 -4.92
N GLY A 143 13.74 -3.23 -5.14
CA GLY A 143 13.36 -2.72 -6.46
C GLY A 143 11.88 -2.93 -6.78
N TRP A 144 11.58 -3.10 -8.07
CA TRP A 144 10.21 -3.07 -8.61
C TRP A 144 9.81 -4.39 -9.25
N GLY A 145 8.59 -4.84 -8.97
CA GLY A 145 7.87 -5.91 -9.69
C GLY A 145 6.72 -5.35 -10.52
N ASN A 146 6.25 -6.14 -11.49
CA ASN A 146 5.22 -5.75 -12.44
C ASN A 146 3.80 -6.00 -11.89
N ALA A 147 2.76 -5.77 -12.72
CA ALA A 147 1.37 -6.01 -12.31
C ALA A 147 1.10 -7.47 -11.93
N ASP A 148 1.69 -8.44 -12.64
CA ASP A 148 1.51 -9.87 -12.35
C ASP A 148 2.12 -10.26 -11.00
N ASP A 149 3.30 -9.71 -10.67
CA ASP A 149 3.91 -9.90 -9.35
C ASP A 149 3.02 -9.35 -8.23
N ALA A 150 2.42 -8.17 -8.44
CA ALA A 150 1.52 -7.55 -7.49
C ALA A 150 0.25 -8.38 -7.26
N VAL A 151 -0.35 -8.90 -8.33
CA VAL A 151 -1.52 -9.80 -8.24
C VAL A 151 -1.16 -11.08 -7.49
N ARG A 152 -0.01 -11.69 -7.78
CA ARG A 152 0.45 -12.90 -7.08
C ARG A 152 0.58 -12.65 -5.57
N ILE A 153 1.24 -11.55 -5.17
CA ILE A 153 1.42 -11.20 -3.75
C ILE A 153 0.06 -10.96 -3.07
N TYR A 154 -0.86 -10.26 -3.73
CA TYR A 154 -2.22 -10.06 -3.23
C TYR A 154 -2.93 -11.40 -2.99
N GLU A 155 -2.95 -12.31 -3.97
CA GLU A 155 -3.58 -13.62 -3.84
C GLU A 155 -2.96 -14.47 -2.71
N GLU A 156 -1.64 -14.43 -2.56
CA GLU A 156 -0.93 -15.10 -1.47
C GLU A 156 -1.35 -14.53 -0.10
N CYS A 157 -1.51 -13.20 0.01
CA CYS A 157 -1.94 -12.56 1.25
C CYS A 157 -3.41 -12.82 1.57
N VAL A 158 -4.30 -12.86 0.57
CA VAL A 158 -5.70 -13.28 0.74
C VAL A 158 -5.76 -14.72 1.24
N LYS A 159 -5.03 -15.64 0.58
CA LYS A 159 -4.98 -17.04 1.00
C LYS A 159 -4.47 -17.18 2.44
N ARG A 160 -3.40 -16.46 2.79
CA ARG A 160 -2.85 -16.47 4.14
C ARG A 160 -3.86 -15.96 5.17
N TYR A 161 -4.61 -14.91 4.84
CA TYR A 161 -5.68 -14.40 5.69
C TYR A 161 -6.78 -15.44 5.92
N GLU A 162 -7.29 -16.07 4.86
CA GLU A 162 -8.34 -17.09 4.92
C GLU A 162 -7.94 -18.30 5.79
N GLU A 163 -6.67 -18.71 5.73
CA GLU A 163 -6.13 -19.82 6.51
C GLU A 163 -5.76 -19.43 7.96
N SER A 164 -5.77 -18.13 8.29
CA SER A 164 -5.34 -17.61 9.59
C SER A 164 -6.45 -17.57 10.65
N ASP A 165 -6.05 -17.38 11.91
CA ASP A 165 -7.00 -17.09 12.99
C ASP A 165 -7.65 -15.70 12.85
N HIS A 166 -7.08 -14.79 12.03
CA HIS A 166 -7.66 -13.47 11.79
C HIS A 166 -9.01 -13.58 11.08
N LYS A 167 -9.17 -14.50 10.12
CA LYS A 167 -10.47 -14.78 9.48
C LYS A 167 -11.50 -15.27 10.49
N LYS A 168 -11.12 -16.24 11.33
CA LYS A 168 -12.01 -16.81 12.37
C LYS A 168 -12.48 -15.75 13.36
N LYS A 169 -11.58 -14.84 13.74
CA LYS A 169 -11.85 -13.74 14.67
C LYS A 169 -12.43 -12.49 13.99
N ARG A 170 -12.51 -12.48 12.65
CA ARG A 170 -12.93 -11.34 11.82
C ARG A 170 -12.13 -10.06 12.07
N THR A 171 -10.85 -10.18 12.40
CA THR A 171 -9.92 -9.04 12.47
C THR A 171 -9.40 -8.68 11.07
N PHE A 172 -8.81 -7.50 10.89
CA PHE A 172 -8.42 -6.98 9.57
C PHE A 172 -9.58 -6.82 8.58
N THR A 173 -10.77 -6.63 9.13
CA THR A 173 -11.98 -6.24 8.40
C THR A 173 -12.29 -4.77 8.68
N ILE A 174 -13.05 -4.13 7.79
CA ILE A 174 -13.53 -2.74 7.93
C ILE A 174 -15.05 -2.68 7.90
#